data_AF-S8ECZ3-F1
#
_entry.id   AF-S8ECZ3-F1
#
_cell.length_a   1.000
_cell.length_b   1.000
_cell.length_c   1.000
_cell.angle_alpha   90.00
_cell.angle_beta   90.00
_cell.angle_gamma   90.00
#
_symmetry.space_group_name_H-M   'P 1'
#
loop_
_entity.id
_entity.type
_entity.pdbx_description
1 polymer ?
#
loop_
_entity_poly.entity_id
_entity_poly.type
_entity_poly.pdbx_seq_one_letter_code
_entity_poly.pdbx_strand_id
1 'polypeptide(L)'
;MYNGIGLTTPRGSGTNGYVVRNLSTLRVHQTAADRAGAWDIAPPKHREPDAAILEHEKKRKVEVKCLELQLELEEKGLEEDDIEKQVDELRQKLLANLNTMAANAKGLKPSDTHAIAAAKKEELSKMARALGTRSDYTEGDAFDREKQEENKMRRMAEREERERQREEEREKMRQQKEKWEVERKERDRLRRREEDKRRKEREEEMKRIGKGIIATYLAITFTTSPWASPFFSVPVSPSPWTSAILSLTFTSSSCGSAPLASFALPASPCTPPTLTVPLASPSPRAASLRLALAVATAALPPFRLGRAALPWRARCIWVPASVSAQVASAIPVPS
;
A
#
# COMPACT_ATOMS: atom_id res chain seq x y z
N MET A 1 -19.27 -63.78 34.70
CA MET A 1 -18.31 -62.71 35.03
C MET A 1 -18.39 -61.67 33.93
N TYR A 2 -18.60 -60.40 34.27
CA TYR A 2 -18.78 -59.33 33.27
C TYR A 2 -17.49 -58.52 33.16
N ASN A 3 -16.91 -58.41 31.96
CA ASN A 3 -15.62 -57.75 31.70
C ASN A 3 -14.45 -58.21 32.60
N GLY A 4 -14.44 -59.49 33.00
CA GLY A 4 -13.40 -60.04 33.89
C GLY A 4 -13.46 -59.54 35.35
N ILE A 5 -14.53 -58.84 35.74
CA ILE A 5 -14.70 -58.27 37.08
C ILE A 5 -15.84 -58.99 37.81
N GLY A 6 -15.67 -59.23 39.12
CA GLY A 6 -16.68 -59.83 40.00
C GLY A 6 -16.51 -61.34 40.21
N LEU A 7 -17.55 -61.98 40.75
CA LEU A 7 -17.59 -63.42 41.00
C LEU A 7 -18.20 -64.18 39.80
N THR A 8 -17.76 -65.43 39.59
CA THR A 8 -18.36 -66.32 38.58
C THR A 8 -19.75 -66.78 39.01
N THR A 9 -19.92 -67.16 40.27
CA THR A 9 -21.22 -67.37 40.93
C THR A 9 -21.19 -66.77 42.34
N PRO A 10 -22.29 -66.18 42.83
CA PRO A 10 -22.35 -65.65 44.19
C PRO A 10 -22.52 -66.74 45.27
N ARG A 11 -22.88 -67.98 44.88
CA ARG A 11 -23.04 -69.11 45.80
C ARG A 11 -21.69 -69.47 46.43
N GLY A 12 -21.68 -69.67 47.75
CA GLY A 12 -20.47 -69.96 48.52
C GLY A 12 -19.63 -68.73 48.89
N SER A 13 -19.91 -67.55 48.33
CA SER A 13 -19.19 -66.30 48.67
C SER A 13 -19.70 -65.57 49.91
N GLY A 14 -20.89 -65.94 50.40
CA GLY A 14 -21.55 -65.24 51.52
C GLY A 14 -22.00 -63.80 51.20
N THR A 15 -22.02 -63.40 49.92
CA THR A 15 -22.43 -62.06 49.47
C THR A 15 -23.53 -62.13 48.41
N ASN A 16 -24.19 -61.00 48.16
CA ASN A 16 -25.22 -60.88 47.12
C ASN A 16 -24.65 -60.84 45.68
N GLY A 17 -23.32 -60.82 45.51
CA GLY A 17 -22.67 -60.72 44.19
C GLY A 17 -22.81 -59.35 43.50
N TYR A 18 -23.21 -58.31 44.23
CA TYR A 18 -23.35 -56.95 43.69
C TYR A 18 -22.00 -56.27 43.54
N VAL A 19 -21.68 -55.81 42.34
CA VAL A 19 -20.39 -55.18 41.99
C VAL A 19 -20.62 -53.71 41.65
N VAL A 20 -19.97 -52.81 42.40
CA VAL A 20 -20.01 -51.35 42.16
C VAL A 20 -18.70 -50.92 41.55
N ARG A 21 -18.74 -50.05 40.53
CA ARG A 21 -17.53 -49.43 39.98
C ARG A 21 -16.88 -48.55 41.04
N ASN A 22 -15.56 -48.60 41.16
CA ASN A 22 -14.87 -47.64 42.01
C ASN A 22 -14.98 -46.22 41.40
N LEU A 23 -15.42 -45.25 42.20
CA LEU A 23 -15.53 -43.85 41.79
C LEU A 23 -14.21 -43.08 41.94
N SER A 24 -13.31 -43.52 42.83
CA SER A 24 -12.04 -42.85 43.11
C SER A 24 -10.87 -43.32 42.24
N THR A 25 -11.05 -44.41 41.48
CA THR A 25 -10.02 -44.86 40.52
C THR A 25 -9.83 -43.83 39.41
N LEU A 26 -8.62 -43.24 39.36
CA LEU A 26 -8.23 -42.36 38.27
C LEU A 26 -8.10 -43.19 36.98
N ARG A 27 -8.73 -42.73 35.91
CA ARG A 27 -8.56 -43.32 34.58
C ARG A 27 -7.17 -42.96 34.08
N VAL A 28 -6.32 -43.96 33.84
CA VAL A 28 -5.03 -43.76 33.18
C VAL A 28 -5.33 -43.45 31.71
N HIS A 29 -5.30 -42.17 31.35
CA HIS A 29 -5.71 -41.71 30.03
C HIS A 29 -4.67 -41.97 28.94
N GLN A 30 -3.41 -42.19 29.35
CA GLN A 30 -2.28 -42.52 28.47
C GLN A 30 -1.37 -43.52 29.19
N THR A 31 -1.08 -44.64 28.54
CA THR A 31 -0.13 -45.63 29.05
C THR A 31 1.30 -45.11 28.95
N ALA A 32 2.25 -45.77 29.63
CA ALA A 32 3.66 -45.41 29.52
C ALA A 32 4.19 -45.59 28.08
N ALA A 33 3.65 -46.55 27.34
CA ALA A 33 3.94 -46.76 25.92
C ALA A 33 3.42 -45.61 25.06
N ASP A 34 2.19 -45.14 25.30
CA ASP A 34 1.63 -43.98 24.57
C ASP A 34 2.45 -42.71 24.79
N ARG A 35 2.97 -42.51 26.01
CA ARG A 35 3.85 -41.37 26.32
C ARG A 35 5.23 -41.47 25.67
N ALA A 36 5.78 -42.68 25.56
CA ALA A 36 7.06 -42.89 24.89
C ALA A 36 6.93 -42.65 23.38
N GLY A 37 5.89 -43.20 22.76
CA GLY A 37 5.63 -43.03 21.33
C GLY A 37 5.22 -41.60 20.94
N ALA A 38 4.74 -40.78 21.89
CA ALA A 38 4.31 -39.41 21.62
C ALA A 38 5.42 -38.52 21.02
N TRP A 39 6.69 -38.80 21.34
CA TRP A 39 7.85 -38.08 20.80
C TRP A 39 8.25 -38.54 19.39
N ASP A 40 7.86 -39.75 19.00
CA ASP A 40 8.09 -40.32 17.66
C ASP A 40 6.97 -39.93 16.68
N ILE A 41 5.86 -39.38 17.18
CA ILE A 41 4.77 -38.89 16.34
C ILE A 41 5.24 -37.60 15.64
N ALA A 42 5.33 -37.67 14.31
CA ALA A 42 5.64 -36.51 13.49
C ALA A 42 4.69 -35.34 13.83
N PRO A 43 5.19 -34.10 13.89
CA PRO A 43 4.37 -32.94 14.21
C PRO A 43 3.16 -32.86 13.25
N PRO A 44 1.98 -32.45 13.74
CA PRO A 44 0.79 -32.39 12.90
C PRO A 44 1.05 -31.48 11.70
N LYS A 45 1.02 -32.07 10.50
CA LYS A 45 1.29 -31.35 9.26
C LYS A 45 0.19 -30.32 9.02
N HIS A 46 0.55 -29.05 9.03
CA HIS A 46 -0.32 -27.99 8.52
C HIS A 46 -0.52 -28.21 7.02
N ARG A 47 -1.75 -28.52 6.61
CA ARG A 47 -2.09 -28.66 5.20
C ARG A 47 -2.21 -27.27 4.59
N GLU A 48 -1.41 -27.02 3.56
CA GLU A 48 -1.54 -25.79 2.79
C GLU A 48 -2.89 -25.77 2.04
N PRO A 49 -3.46 -24.57 1.80
CA PRO A 49 -4.67 -24.46 0.99
C PRO A 49 -4.37 -24.78 -0.48
N ASP A 50 -5.14 -25.69 -1.07
CA ASP A 50 -4.99 -26.09 -2.47
C ASP A 50 -5.68 -25.07 -3.39
N ALA A 51 -4.92 -24.47 -4.31
CA ALA A 51 -5.43 -23.45 -5.23
C ALA A 51 -6.56 -23.99 -6.13
N ALA A 52 -6.45 -25.23 -6.61
CA ALA A 52 -7.45 -25.86 -7.47
C ALA A 52 -8.82 -25.99 -6.77
N ILE A 53 -8.83 -26.30 -5.48
CA ILE A 53 -10.07 -26.41 -4.69
C ILE A 53 -10.69 -25.03 -4.49
N LEU A 54 -9.88 -24.01 -4.17
CA LEU A 54 -10.37 -22.64 -4.02
C LEU A 54 -10.95 -22.09 -5.34
N GLU A 55 -10.30 -22.36 -6.47
CA GLU A 55 -10.82 -21.98 -7.80
C GLU A 55 -12.13 -22.71 -8.13
N HIS A 56 -12.21 -23.99 -7.82
CA HIS A 56 -13.43 -24.76 -8.01
C HIS A 56 -14.59 -24.24 -7.15
N GLU A 57 -14.33 -23.88 -5.88
CA GLU A 57 -15.32 -23.24 -5.02
C GLU A 57 -15.78 -21.87 -5.56
N LYS A 58 -14.87 -21.07 -6.13
CA LYS A 58 -15.24 -19.80 -6.80
C LYS A 58 -16.16 -20.04 -8.00
N LYS A 59 -15.83 -21.00 -8.86
CA LYS A 59 -16.67 -21.39 -10.01
C LYS A 59 -18.03 -21.93 -9.58
N ARG A 60 -18.05 -22.79 -8.55
CA ARG A 60 -19.31 -23.29 -7.96
C ARG A 60 -20.21 -22.15 -7.48
N LYS A 61 -19.65 -21.12 -6.85
CA LYS A 61 -20.42 -19.93 -6.41
C LYS A 61 -21.01 -19.15 -7.60
N VAL A 62 -20.38 -19.16 -8.76
CA VAL A 62 -20.95 -18.57 -9.99
C VAL A 62 -22.15 -19.39 -10.45
N GLU A 63 -21.99 -20.71 -10.59
CA GLU A 63 -23.08 -21.57 -11.06
C GLU A 63 -24.27 -21.57 -10.08
N VAL A 64 -24.03 -21.51 -8.77
CA VAL A 64 -25.11 -21.37 -7.78
C VAL A 64 -25.92 -20.10 -8.02
N LYS A 65 -25.27 -18.96 -8.30
CA LYS A 65 -25.97 -17.70 -8.61
C LYS A 65 -26.72 -17.75 -9.94
N CYS A 66 -26.16 -18.44 -10.94
CA CYS A 66 -26.83 -18.69 -12.21
C CYS A 66 -28.12 -19.49 -12.00
N LEU A 67 -28.07 -20.55 -11.17
CA LEU A 67 -29.23 -21.37 -10.81
C LEU A 67 -30.26 -20.59 -10.00
N GLU A 68 -29.83 -19.75 -9.05
CA GLU A 68 -30.73 -18.87 -8.30
C GLU A 68 -31.49 -17.93 -9.24
N LEU A 69 -30.80 -17.28 -10.19
CA LEU A 69 -31.45 -16.41 -11.18
C LEU A 69 -32.39 -17.19 -12.10
N GLN A 70 -31.99 -18.39 -12.55
CA GLN A 70 -32.85 -19.24 -13.36
C GLN A 70 -34.18 -19.55 -12.63
N LEU A 71 -34.12 -20.01 -11.37
CA LEU A 71 -35.30 -20.30 -10.56
C LEU A 71 -36.19 -19.06 -10.37
N GLU A 72 -35.58 -17.88 -10.16
CA GLU A 72 -36.34 -16.63 -10.03
C GLU A 72 -37.05 -16.21 -11.32
N LEU A 73 -36.50 -16.50 -12.50
CA LEU A 73 -37.12 -16.16 -13.79
C LEU A 73 -38.19 -17.19 -14.19
N GLU A 74 -37.98 -18.46 -13.85
CA GLU A 74 -38.98 -19.52 -13.98
C GLU A 74 -40.21 -19.25 -13.11
N GLU A 75 -40.02 -18.82 -11.85
CA GLU A 75 -41.13 -18.43 -10.96
C GLU A 75 -41.91 -17.21 -11.49
N LYS A 76 -41.24 -16.33 -12.24
CA LYS A 76 -41.88 -15.19 -12.94
C LYS A 76 -42.59 -15.58 -14.23
N GLY A 77 -42.43 -16.81 -14.71
CA GLY A 77 -43.08 -17.32 -15.91
C GLY A 77 -42.54 -16.73 -17.22
N LEU A 78 -41.24 -16.41 -17.28
CA LEU A 78 -40.59 -15.96 -18.50
C LEU A 78 -40.36 -17.12 -19.49
N GLU A 79 -40.19 -16.78 -20.78
CA GLU A 79 -39.91 -17.76 -21.84
C GLU A 79 -38.47 -18.32 -21.69
N GLU A 80 -38.30 -19.61 -21.95
CA GLU A 80 -37.07 -20.36 -21.66
C GLU A 80 -35.85 -19.81 -22.42
N ASP A 81 -36.04 -19.40 -23.68
CA ASP A 81 -35.01 -18.76 -24.50
C ASP A 81 -34.48 -17.44 -23.90
N ASP A 82 -35.34 -16.67 -23.22
CA ASP A 82 -34.95 -15.41 -22.59
C ASP A 82 -34.31 -15.63 -21.23
N ILE A 83 -34.68 -16.71 -20.53
CA ILE A 83 -34.03 -17.16 -19.29
C ILE A 83 -32.57 -17.53 -19.59
N GLU A 84 -32.32 -18.35 -20.62
CA GLU A 84 -30.97 -18.77 -20.99
C GLU A 84 -30.05 -17.59 -21.32
N LYS A 85 -30.53 -16.62 -22.12
CA LYS A 85 -29.75 -15.41 -22.46
C LYS A 85 -29.35 -14.62 -21.21
N GLN A 86 -30.29 -14.41 -20.29
CA GLN A 86 -30.03 -13.65 -19.05
C GLN A 86 -29.07 -14.39 -18.12
N VAL A 87 -29.21 -15.71 -17.99
CA VAL A 87 -28.31 -16.56 -17.21
C VAL A 87 -26.90 -16.57 -17.81
N ASP A 88 -26.76 -16.68 -19.12
CA ASP A 88 -25.46 -16.67 -19.80
C ASP A 88 -24.75 -15.31 -19.71
N GLU A 89 -25.50 -14.22 -19.84
CA GLU A 89 -24.98 -12.88 -19.57
C GLU A 89 -24.46 -12.76 -18.14
N LEU A 90 -25.21 -13.26 -17.15
CA LEU A 90 -24.81 -13.25 -15.75
C LEU A 90 -23.57 -14.13 -15.53
N ARG A 91 -23.53 -15.32 -16.13
CA ARG A 91 -22.39 -16.23 -16.08
C ARG A 91 -21.13 -15.53 -16.61
N GLN A 92 -21.18 -14.91 -17.78
CA GLN A 92 -20.05 -14.17 -18.35
C GLN A 92 -19.62 -13.00 -17.44
N LYS A 93 -20.58 -12.23 -16.92
CA LYS A 93 -20.30 -11.10 -15.99
C LYS A 93 -19.61 -11.58 -14.71
N LEU A 94 -20.04 -12.70 -14.13
CA LEU A 94 -19.45 -13.24 -12.90
C LEU A 94 -18.09 -13.91 -13.16
N LEU A 95 -17.92 -14.60 -14.28
CA LEU A 95 -16.65 -15.18 -14.69
C LEU A 95 -15.58 -14.09 -14.91
N ALA A 96 -15.95 -12.96 -15.50
CA ALA A 96 -15.06 -11.81 -15.64
C ALA A 96 -14.64 -11.21 -14.28
N ASN A 97 -15.51 -11.33 -13.25
CA ASN A 97 -15.31 -10.74 -11.93
C ASN A 97 -14.83 -11.74 -10.85
N LEU A 98 -14.41 -12.96 -11.22
CA LEU A 98 -14.05 -14.03 -10.27
C LEU A 98 -13.03 -13.63 -9.21
N ASN A 99 -12.03 -12.82 -9.58
CA ASN A 99 -10.97 -12.40 -8.67
C ASN A 99 -11.46 -11.31 -7.69
N THR A 100 -12.43 -10.50 -8.10
CA THR A 100 -13.02 -9.44 -7.27
C THR A 100 -14.10 -9.97 -6.32
N MET A 101 -14.73 -11.09 -6.66
CA MET A 101 -15.69 -11.83 -5.83
C MET A 101 -15.02 -12.56 -4.64
N ALA A 102 -13.95 -11.99 -4.07
CA ALA A 102 -13.20 -12.58 -2.98
C ALA A 102 -14.13 -12.96 -1.81
N ALA A 103 -13.91 -14.16 -1.28
CA ALA A 103 -14.77 -14.73 -0.25
C ALA A 103 -14.67 -13.92 1.05
N ASN A 104 -15.82 -13.61 1.65
CA ASN A 104 -15.90 -13.04 2.98
C ASN A 104 -15.30 -14.03 4.00
N ALA A 105 -14.10 -13.75 4.52
CA ALA A 105 -13.40 -14.63 5.47
C ALA A 105 -14.20 -14.93 6.75
N LYS A 106 -15.13 -14.04 7.11
CA LYS A 106 -15.97 -14.15 8.32
C LYS A 106 -17.21 -15.04 8.15
N GLY A 107 -17.55 -15.44 6.93
CA GLY A 107 -18.77 -16.20 6.60
C GLY A 107 -18.51 -17.63 6.13
N LEU A 108 -17.30 -18.16 6.33
CA LEU A 108 -16.93 -19.49 5.86
C LEU A 108 -17.64 -20.58 6.67
N LYS A 109 -18.12 -21.61 5.97
CA LYS A 109 -18.74 -22.78 6.63
C LYS A 109 -17.63 -23.64 7.24
N PRO A 110 -17.90 -24.38 8.34
CA PRO A 110 -16.91 -25.28 8.93
C PRO A 110 -16.48 -26.43 7.98
N SER A 111 -17.27 -26.70 6.93
CA SER A 111 -16.94 -27.64 5.85
C SER A 111 -15.83 -27.14 4.93
N ASP A 112 -15.61 -25.83 4.84
CA ASP A 112 -14.75 -25.20 3.83
C ASP A 112 -13.31 -25.15 4.33
N THR A 113 -12.73 -26.33 4.57
CA THR A 113 -11.43 -26.49 5.24
C THR A 113 -10.29 -25.73 4.56
N HIS A 114 -10.23 -25.76 3.23
CA HIS A 114 -9.21 -25.06 2.44
C HIS A 114 -9.41 -23.54 2.45
N ALA A 115 -10.65 -23.06 2.39
CA ALA A 115 -10.95 -21.65 2.51
C ALA A 115 -10.61 -21.11 3.92
N ILE A 116 -10.91 -21.88 4.97
CA ILE A 116 -10.52 -21.55 6.35
C ILE A 116 -9.00 -21.53 6.49
N ALA A 117 -8.30 -22.50 5.89
CA ALA A 117 -6.83 -22.55 5.91
C ALA A 117 -6.21 -21.34 5.20
N ALA A 118 -6.75 -20.95 4.04
CA ALA A 118 -6.33 -19.75 3.32
C ALA A 118 -6.55 -18.47 4.14
N ALA A 119 -7.75 -18.32 4.72
CA ALA A 119 -8.08 -17.17 5.58
C ALA A 119 -7.14 -17.09 6.79
N LYS A 120 -6.87 -18.23 7.46
CA LYS A 120 -5.92 -18.29 8.57
C LYS A 120 -4.48 -17.97 8.14
N LYS A 121 -4.05 -18.43 6.96
CA LYS A 121 -2.72 -18.10 6.42
C LYS A 121 -2.58 -16.59 6.21
N GLU A 122 -3.61 -15.94 5.68
CA GLU A 122 -3.66 -14.49 5.54
C GLU A 122 -3.68 -13.77 6.89
N GLU A 123 -4.51 -14.21 7.84
CA GLU A 123 -4.58 -13.65 9.20
C GLU A 123 -3.24 -13.76 9.94
N LEU A 124 -2.59 -14.93 9.87
CA LEU A 124 -1.26 -15.16 10.43
C LEU A 124 -0.21 -14.30 9.74
N SER A 125 -0.26 -14.15 8.41
CA SER A 125 0.66 -13.25 7.69
C SER A 125 0.48 -11.79 8.09
N LYS A 126 -0.75 -11.36 8.37
CA LYS A 126 -1.07 -10.02 8.84
C LYS A 126 -0.60 -9.82 10.28
N MET A 127 -0.79 -10.82 11.14
CA MET A 127 -0.30 -10.81 12.51
C MET A 127 1.23 -10.79 12.55
N ALA A 128 1.89 -11.60 11.73
CA ALA A 128 3.34 -11.62 11.56
C ALA A 128 3.90 -10.24 11.20
N ARG A 129 3.30 -9.58 10.18
CA ARG A 129 3.64 -8.21 9.80
C ARG A 129 3.43 -7.22 10.96
N ALA A 130 2.35 -7.36 11.71
CA ALA A 130 2.06 -6.49 12.86
C ALA A 130 3.08 -6.67 14.00
N LEU A 131 3.57 -7.89 14.21
CA LEU A 131 4.65 -8.21 15.15
C LEU A 131 6.05 -7.87 14.63
N GLY A 132 6.16 -7.40 13.38
CA GLY A 132 7.43 -7.05 12.75
C GLY A 132 8.29 -8.26 12.37
N THR A 133 7.70 -9.45 12.25
CA THR A 133 8.42 -10.62 11.72
C THR A 133 8.59 -10.49 10.21
N ARG A 134 9.75 -10.95 9.72
CA ARG A 134 10.08 -10.92 8.29
C ARG A 134 9.27 -12.00 7.56
N SER A 135 8.90 -11.75 6.30
CA SER A 135 8.22 -12.74 5.45
C SER A 135 9.04 -14.03 5.26
N ASP A 136 10.36 -13.89 5.27
CA ASP A 136 11.30 -14.97 4.97
C ASP A 136 11.74 -15.70 6.25
N TYR A 137 11.05 -15.45 7.36
CA TYR A 137 11.34 -16.11 8.63
C TYR A 137 10.77 -17.53 8.64
N THR A 138 11.65 -18.51 8.70
CA THR A 138 11.31 -19.91 8.90
C THR A 138 11.52 -20.31 10.36
N GLU A 139 10.58 -21.09 10.88
CA GLU A 139 10.66 -21.64 12.24
C GLU A 139 11.89 -22.58 12.35
N GLY A 140 12.67 -22.45 13.42
CA GLY A 140 13.89 -23.24 13.63
C GLY A 140 15.19 -22.55 13.19
N ASP A 141 15.15 -21.65 12.20
CA ASP A 141 16.34 -20.90 11.74
C ASP A 141 17.00 -20.07 12.85
N ALA A 142 16.23 -19.71 13.87
CA ALA A 142 16.74 -19.00 15.04
C ALA A 142 17.71 -19.84 15.88
N PHE A 143 17.70 -21.17 15.77
CA PHE A 143 18.60 -22.07 16.51
C PHE A 143 19.77 -22.61 15.66
N ASP A 144 19.68 -22.51 14.34
CA ASP A 144 20.74 -22.93 13.40
C ASP A 144 21.91 -21.94 13.39
N ARG A 145 23.03 -22.30 14.02
CA ARG A 145 24.21 -21.40 14.13
C ARG A 145 24.77 -20.97 12.77
N GLU A 146 24.81 -21.87 11.80
CA GLU A 146 25.31 -21.60 10.45
C GLU A 146 24.45 -20.57 9.71
N LYS A 147 23.12 -20.71 9.76
CA LYS A 147 22.19 -19.74 9.16
C LYS A 147 22.28 -18.37 9.85
N GLN A 148 22.55 -18.31 11.15
CA GLN A 148 22.78 -17.04 11.84
C GLN A 148 24.03 -16.33 11.31
N GLU A 149 25.13 -17.07 11.13
CA GLU A 149 26.38 -16.56 10.58
C GLU A 149 26.19 -16.08 9.14
N GLU A 150 25.53 -16.88 8.29
CA GLU A 150 25.20 -16.50 6.91
C GLU A 150 24.33 -15.24 6.85
N ASN A 151 23.28 -15.16 7.67
CA ASN A 151 22.42 -13.98 7.77
C ASN A 151 23.19 -12.74 8.23
N LYS A 152 24.18 -12.90 9.12
CA LYS A 152 25.05 -11.82 9.57
C LYS A 152 25.98 -11.35 8.45
N MET A 153 26.62 -12.27 7.73
CA MET A 153 27.47 -11.97 6.58
C MET A 153 26.68 -11.28 5.47
N ARG A 154 25.47 -11.77 5.15
CA ARG A 154 24.57 -11.13 4.17
C ARG A 154 24.22 -9.69 4.57
N ARG A 155 23.92 -9.44 5.85
CA ARG A 155 23.66 -8.08 6.36
C ARG A 155 24.88 -7.17 6.28
N MET A 156 26.09 -7.70 6.45
CA MET A 156 27.33 -6.92 6.32
C MET A 156 27.61 -6.59 4.86
N ALA A 157 27.50 -7.57 3.96
CA ALA A 157 27.67 -7.37 2.52
C ALA A 157 26.66 -6.36 1.94
N GLU A 158 25.38 -6.46 2.32
CA GLU A 158 24.34 -5.49 1.87
C GLU A 158 24.65 -4.06 2.34
N ARG A 159 25.21 -3.89 3.55
CA ARG A 159 25.63 -2.57 4.03
C ARG A 159 26.82 -2.03 3.25
N GLU A 160 27.82 -2.87 3.01
CA GLU A 160 29.01 -2.48 2.24
C GLU A 160 28.63 -2.09 0.80
N GLU A 161 27.74 -2.85 0.15
CA GLU A 161 27.26 -2.53 -1.19
C GLU A 161 26.46 -1.22 -1.20
N ARG A 162 25.59 -1.00 -0.21
CA ARG A 162 24.83 0.25 -0.08
C ARG A 162 25.73 1.44 0.20
N GLU A 163 26.81 1.27 0.95
CA GLU A 163 27.83 2.31 1.18
C GLU A 163 28.60 2.60 -0.10
N ARG A 164 29.03 1.57 -0.83
CA ARG A 164 29.70 1.70 -2.13
C ARG A 164 28.83 2.44 -3.15
N GLN A 165 27.54 2.08 -3.26
CA GLN A 165 26.59 2.78 -4.12
C GLN A 165 26.45 4.27 -3.74
N ARG A 166 26.41 4.58 -2.44
CA ARG A 166 26.36 5.97 -1.96
C ARG A 166 27.67 6.73 -2.24
N GLU A 167 28.81 6.08 -2.17
CA GLU A 167 30.10 6.69 -2.52
C GLU A 167 30.19 6.97 -4.01
N GLU A 168 29.81 6.01 -4.87
CA GLU A 168 29.74 6.21 -6.31
C GLU A 168 28.77 7.34 -6.69
N GLU A 169 27.62 7.44 -6.03
CA GLU A 169 26.66 8.54 -6.24
C GLU A 169 27.26 9.89 -5.80
N ARG A 170 27.95 9.94 -4.66
CA ARG A 170 28.65 11.15 -4.20
C ARG A 170 29.77 11.55 -5.15
N GLU A 171 30.52 10.61 -5.70
CA GLU A 171 31.58 10.88 -6.67
C GLU A 171 31.01 11.41 -7.99
N LYS A 172 29.94 10.80 -8.50
CA LYS A 172 29.21 11.31 -9.67
C LYS A 172 28.70 12.73 -9.45
N MET A 173 28.16 13.02 -8.26
CA MET A 173 27.72 14.37 -7.88
C MET A 173 28.89 15.36 -7.80
N ARG A 174 30.05 14.95 -7.27
CA ARG A 174 31.26 15.80 -7.25
C ARG A 174 31.74 16.11 -8.67
N GLN A 175 31.83 15.10 -9.54
CA GLN A 175 32.21 15.27 -10.94
C GLN A 175 31.23 16.17 -11.70
N GLN A 176 29.93 16.02 -11.48
CA GLN A 176 28.92 16.92 -12.07
C GLN A 176 29.07 18.36 -11.56
N LYS A 177 29.31 18.54 -10.25
CA LYS A 177 29.52 19.87 -9.67
C LYS A 177 30.78 20.53 -10.22
N GLU A 178 31.88 19.80 -10.36
CA GLU A 178 33.13 20.30 -10.96
C GLU A 178 32.92 20.71 -12.42
N LYS A 179 32.24 19.88 -13.22
CA LYS A 179 31.88 20.22 -14.61
C LYS A 179 31.04 21.49 -14.68
N TRP A 180 30.02 21.61 -13.82
CA TRP A 180 29.18 22.80 -13.73
C TRP A 180 29.96 24.05 -13.31
N GLU A 181 30.89 23.92 -12.34
CA GLU A 181 31.75 25.03 -11.92
C GLU A 181 32.72 25.47 -13.02
N VAL A 182 33.28 24.53 -13.78
CA VAL A 182 34.14 24.83 -14.95
C VAL A 182 33.33 25.53 -16.03
N GLU A 183 32.16 25.01 -16.39
CA GLU A 183 31.27 25.62 -17.38
C GLU A 183 30.85 27.04 -16.94
N ARG A 184 30.52 27.23 -15.66
CA ARG A 184 30.18 28.55 -15.10
C ARG A 184 31.36 29.51 -15.18
N LYS A 185 32.57 29.09 -14.81
CA LYS A 185 33.79 29.90 -14.92
C LYS A 185 34.10 30.26 -16.38
N GLU A 186 33.88 29.35 -17.32
CA GLU A 186 34.05 29.60 -18.74
C GLU A 186 33.03 30.61 -19.28
N ARG A 187 31.77 30.47 -18.90
CA ARG A 187 30.68 31.42 -19.20
C ARG A 187 31.00 32.82 -18.67
N ASP A 188 31.50 32.93 -17.45
CA ASP A 188 31.91 34.22 -16.85
C ASP A 188 33.14 34.82 -17.55
N ARG A 189 34.12 33.99 -17.94
CA ARG A 189 35.27 34.43 -18.75
C ARG A 189 34.83 34.97 -20.11
N LEU A 190 33.86 34.33 -20.75
CA LEU A 190 33.31 34.78 -22.02
C LEU A 190 32.57 36.11 -21.89
N ARG A 191 31.73 36.25 -20.85
CA ARG A 191 31.04 37.51 -20.52
C ARG A 191 32.02 38.67 -20.31
N ARG A 192 33.10 38.47 -19.54
CA ARG A 192 34.13 39.52 -19.33
C ARG A 192 34.82 39.92 -20.62
N ARG A 193 35.16 38.96 -21.49
CA ARG A 193 35.74 39.25 -22.82
C ARG A 193 34.79 40.05 -23.70
N GLU A 194 33.50 39.76 -23.65
CA GLU A 194 32.46 40.49 -24.39
C GLU A 194 32.24 41.90 -23.83
N GLU A 195 32.24 42.07 -22.51
CA GLU A 195 32.19 43.38 -21.85
C GLU A 195 33.40 44.25 -22.20
N ASP A 196 34.61 43.68 -22.21
CA ASP A 196 35.83 44.37 -22.61
C ASP A 196 35.79 44.78 -24.09
N LYS A 197 35.27 43.92 -24.99
CA LYS A 197 35.03 44.28 -26.39
C LYS A 197 34.06 45.45 -26.51
N ARG A 198 32.90 45.38 -25.84
CA ARG A 198 31.91 46.47 -25.81
C ARG A 198 32.45 47.76 -25.19
N ARG A 199 33.37 47.66 -24.23
CA ARG A 199 34.05 48.83 -23.65
C ARG A 199 35.00 49.46 -24.66
N LYS A 200 35.81 48.67 -25.36
CA LYS A 200 36.67 49.15 -26.44
C LYS A 200 35.88 49.77 -27.58
N GLU A 201 34.77 49.16 -28.00
CA GLU A 201 33.87 49.73 -29.01
C GLU A 201 33.31 51.08 -28.56
N ARG A 202 32.85 51.19 -27.29
CA ARG A 202 32.41 52.47 -26.72
C ARG A 202 33.53 53.51 -26.62
N GLU A 203 34.75 53.11 -26.29
CA GLU A 203 35.92 54.01 -26.26
C GLU A 203 36.32 54.47 -27.67
N GLU A 204 36.24 53.60 -28.67
CA GLU A 204 36.45 53.94 -30.07
C GLU A 204 35.35 54.85 -30.62
N GLU A 205 34.10 54.58 -30.25
CA GLU A 205 32.95 55.43 -30.56
C GLU A 205 33.10 56.81 -29.92
N MET A 206 33.46 56.88 -28.63
CA MET A 206 33.75 58.14 -27.93
C MET A 206 34.95 58.88 -28.54
N LYS A 207 35.98 58.18 -29.05
CA LYS A 207 37.08 58.80 -29.80
C LYS A 207 36.62 59.32 -31.16
N ARG A 208 35.71 58.62 -31.87
CA ARG A 208 35.10 59.12 -33.11
C ARG A 208 34.24 60.35 -32.84
N ILE A 209 33.41 60.32 -31.80
CA ILE A 209 32.58 61.44 -31.36
C ILE A 209 33.46 62.62 -30.90
N GLY A 210 34.51 62.37 -30.12
CA GLY A 210 35.45 63.38 -29.64
C GLY A 210 36.23 64.07 -30.77
N LYS A 211 36.61 63.34 -31.83
CA LYS A 211 37.13 63.95 -33.06
C LYS A 211 36.09 64.84 -33.75
N GLY A 212 34.82 64.44 -33.74
CA GLY A 212 33.71 65.27 -34.21
C GLY A 212 33.47 66.51 -33.33
N ILE A 213 33.60 66.40 -32.01
CA ILE A 213 33.40 67.51 -31.07
C ILE A 213 34.58 68.49 -31.09
N ILE A 214 35.81 68.04 -31.28
CA ILE A 214 36.95 68.95 -31.50
C ILE A 214 36.78 69.73 -32.81
N ALA A 215 36.22 69.11 -33.85
CA ALA A 215 35.88 69.82 -35.09
C ALA A 215 34.77 70.87 -34.89
N THR A 216 33.82 70.66 -33.98
CA THR A 216 32.76 71.64 -33.68
C THR A 216 33.16 72.70 -32.64
N TYR A 217 34.00 72.36 -31.65
CA TYR A 217 34.42 73.30 -30.61
C TYR A 217 35.47 74.30 -31.11
N LEU A 218 36.30 73.93 -32.10
CA LEU A 218 37.16 74.87 -32.84
C LEU A 218 36.36 75.94 -33.60
N ALA A 219 35.06 75.71 -33.83
CA ALA A 219 34.16 76.68 -34.44
C ALA A 219 33.49 77.62 -33.41
N ILE A 220 33.54 77.32 -32.10
CA ILE A 220 32.75 78.03 -31.07
C ILE A 220 33.62 78.94 -30.17
N THR A 221 34.92 78.67 -29.99
CA THR A 221 35.79 79.43 -29.07
C THR A 221 36.40 80.72 -29.64
N PHE A 222 35.81 81.31 -30.68
CA PHE A 222 36.25 82.61 -31.22
C PHE A 222 35.61 83.83 -30.52
N THR A 223 34.74 83.64 -29.51
CA THR A 223 34.02 84.78 -28.91
C THR A 223 33.90 84.76 -27.38
N THR A 224 34.74 85.60 -26.77
CA THR A 224 34.49 86.50 -25.60
C THR A 224 34.81 86.08 -24.15
N SER A 225 35.31 87.09 -23.43
CA SER A 225 36.13 87.14 -22.19
C SER A 225 35.32 87.36 -20.88
N PRO A 226 35.94 87.23 -19.67
CA PRO A 226 35.20 87.11 -18.40
C PRO A 226 35.42 88.26 -17.38
N TRP A 227 34.35 88.71 -16.69
CA TRP A 227 34.44 89.38 -15.37
C TRP A 227 33.13 89.29 -14.56
N ALA A 228 33.28 89.22 -13.23
CA ALA A 228 32.31 89.40 -12.14
C ALA A 228 31.22 88.32 -11.86
N SER A 229 31.47 87.54 -10.78
CA SER A 229 30.71 87.31 -9.51
C SER A 229 29.16 87.49 -9.44
N PRO A 230 28.50 87.17 -8.31
CA PRO A 230 28.32 85.89 -7.58
C PRO A 230 26.82 85.66 -7.15
N PHE A 231 26.55 84.59 -6.39
CA PHE A 231 25.49 84.45 -5.36
C PHE A 231 23.98 84.20 -5.70
N PHE A 232 23.41 83.26 -4.93
CA PHE A 232 22.04 83.20 -4.35
C PHE A 232 20.95 82.21 -4.87
N SER A 233 20.70 81.21 -4.02
CA SER A 233 19.43 80.58 -3.54
C SER A 233 18.34 79.99 -4.45
N VAL A 234 18.11 78.68 -4.26
CA VAL A 234 16.85 77.94 -3.88
C VAL A 234 15.53 78.71 -4.12
N PRO A 235 14.46 78.14 -4.78
CA PRO A 235 13.60 77.13 -4.15
C PRO A 235 12.75 76.17 -5.03
N VAL A 236 12.34 75.05 -4.37
CA VAL A 236 11.02 74.36 -4.39
C VAL A 236 10.54 73.57 -5.63
N SER A 237 10.07 72.35 -5.29
CA SER A 237 9.28 71.32 -6.00
C SER A 237 8.15 71.81 -6.93
N PRO A 238 7.64 71.02 -7.92
CA PRO A 238 6.95 69.73 -7.64
C PRO A 238 7.14 68.60 -8.68
N SER A 239 6.76 67.39 -8.26
CA SER A 239 6.60 66.15 -9.03
C SER A 239 5.39 66.19 -9.97
N PRO A 240 5.43 65.43 -11.09
CA PRO A 240 4.52 64.27 -11.31
C PRO A 240 5.19 63.20 -12.24
N TRP A 241 4.71 62.01 -12.60
CA TRP A 241 3.60 61.11 -12.30
C TRP A 241 3.86 59.77 -13.05
N THR A 242 3.34 58.66 -12.48
CA THR A 242 2.80 57.43 -13.13
C THR A 242 3.61 56.69 -14.21
N SER A 243 3.86 55.38 -14.17
CA SER A 243 2.83 54.32 -14.21
C SER A 243 3.40 52.91 -13.95
N ALA A 244 2.62 52.09 -13.25
CA ALA A 244 2.38 50.65 -13.42
C ALA A 244 3.56 49.64 -13.32
N ILE A 245 3.67 48.97 -12.16
CA ILE A 245 3.96 47.53 -12.13
C ILE A 245 2.81 46.86 -11.37
N LEU A 246 2.08 46.02 -12.09
CA LEU A 246 1.00 45.19 -11.58
C LEU A 246 1.57 44.10 -10.67
N SER A 247 0.90 43.93 -9.54
CA SER A 247 0.98 42.81 -8.60
C SER A 247 0.77 41.44 -9.24
N LEU A 248 1.50 40.43 -8.75
CA LEU A 248 0.87 39.18 -8.30
C LEU A 248 1.68 38.58 -7.14
N THR A 249 1.13 38.79 -5.96
CA THR A 249 1.35 38.03 -4.74
C THR A 249 0.79 36.61 -4.88
N PHE A 250 1.50 35.60 -4.38
CA PHE A 250 0.87 34.63 -3.50
C PHE A 250 1.84 34.19 -2.40
N THR A 251 1.25 33.93 -1.25
CA THR A 251 1.76 34.22 0.09
C THR A 251 2.37 32.99 0.74
N SER A 252 3.29 33.28 1.64
CA SER A 252 3.93 32.39 2.61
C SER A 252 2.98 31.66 3.57
N SER A 253 3.46 30.53 4.08
CA SER A 253 3.44 30.23 5.53
C SER A 253 4.72 29.45 5.83
N SER A 254 5.74 30.07 6.42
CA SER A 254 6.04 30.11 7.87
C SER A 254 6.26 28.70 8.45
N CYS A 255 7.29 28.35 9.22
CA CYS A 255 8.18 29.10 10.11
C CYS A 255 9.28 28.15 10.66
N GLY A 256 10.40 28.71 11.12
CA GLY A 256 11.14 28.15 12.27
C GLY A 256 12.49 27.49 12.00
N SER A 257 13.57 28.27 12.12
CA SER A 257 14.91 27.78 12.41
C SER A 257 15.10 27.58 13.93
N ALA A 258 15.66 26.42 14.28
CA ALA A 258 16.23 26.00 15.58
C ALA A 258 17.40 26.94 16.03
N PRO A 259 18.10 26.78 17.19
CA PRO A 259 18.27 25.55 17.99
C PRO A 259 18.53 25.69 19.53
N LEU A 260 18.79 24.51 20.16
CA LEU A 260 19.52 24.20 21.40
C LEU A 260 18.80 24.17 22.77
N ALA A 261 18.69 22.92 23.28
CA ALA A 261 19.07 22.39 24.60
C ALA A 261 18.76 23.20 25.89
N SER A 262 17.93 22.62 26.77
CA SER A 262 18.19 22.54 28.22
C SER A 262 17.28 21.51 28.92
N PHE A 263 17.88 20.84 29.90
CA PHE A 263 17.39 19.84 30.84
C PHE A 263 16.11 20.20 31.61
N ALA A 264 15.25 19.22 31.91
CA ALA A 264 14.65 18.99 33.23
C ALA A 264 13.80 17.69 33.28
N LEU A 265 13.97 16.92 34.37
CA LEU A 265 13.19 15.74 34.81
C LEU A 265 11.72 16.09 35.16
N PRO A 266 10.78 15.12 35.21
CA PRO A 266 10.45 14.45 36.50
C PRO A 266 10.14 12.94 36.34
N ALA A 267 10.70 12.07 37.17
CA ALA A 267 10.14 11.55 38.42
C ALA A 267 8.91 10.63 38.27
N SER A 268 9.15 9.34 38.46
CA SER A 268 8.20 8.26 38.74
C SER A 268 7.31 8.58 39.96
N PRO A 269 6.16 7.89 40.10
CA PRO A 269 6.17 6.83 41.12
C PRO A 269 5.42 5.53 40.74
N CYS A 270 5.97 4.45 41.27
CA CYS A 270 5.45 3.08 41.35
C CYS A 270 4.15 3.00 42.18
N THR A 271 3.22 2.11 41.81
CA THR A 271 2.71 0.96 42.63
C THR A 271 1.52 0.24 41.95
N PRO A 272 1.24 -1.05 42.28
CA PRO A 272 0.73 -2.06 41.35
C PRO A 272 -0.78 -2.39 41.47
N PRO A 273 -1.39 -3.10 40.50
CA PRO A 273 -2.75 -3.61 40.65
C PRO A 273 -2.80 -5.01 41.30
N THR A 274 -3.58 -5.09 42.38
CA THR A 274 -4.00 -6.31 43.07
C THR A 274 -5.05 -7.06 42.25
N LEU A 275 -4.80 -8.34 42.00
CA LEU A 275 -5.76 -9.30 41.45
C LEU A 275 -6.77 -9.70 42.54
N THR A 276 -8.06 -9.58 42.25
CA THR A 276 -9.12 -10.27 42.99
C THR A 276 -10.13 -10.86 42.01
N VAL A 277 -10.21 -12.19 42.04
CA VAL A 277 -11.24 -13.02 41.42
C VAL A 277 -12.50 -12.94 42.30
N PRO A 278 -13.71 -13.04 41.74
CA PRO A 278 -14.54 -14.15 42.20
C PRO A 278 -15.23 -14.94 41.08
N LEU A 279 -15.20 -16.24 41.36
CA LEU A 279 -15.98 -17.37 40.90
C LEU A 279 -17.50 -17.18 41.14
N ALA A 280 -18.36 -17.48 40.17
CA ALA A 280 -19.64 -18.22 40.33
C ALA A 280 -20.51 -18.22 39.04
N SER A 281 -20.97 -19.41 38.67
CA SER A 281 -22.02 -19.76 37.69
C SER A 281 -23.43 -19.77 38.38
N PRO A 282 -24.54 -20.33 37.82
CA PRO A 282 -25.23 -20.15 36.53
C PRO A 282 -26.78 -19.94 36.61
N SER A 283 -27.39 -19.17 35.67
CA SER A 283 -28.80 -19.28 35.15
C SER A 283 -29.99 -19.20 36.15
N PRO A 284 -31.30 -19.29 35.77
CA PRO A 284 -32.01 -19.17 34.48
C PRO A 284 -33.33 -18.31 34.53
N ARG A 285 -34.03 -18.22 33.38
CA ARG A 285 -35.49 -18.05 33.14
C ARG A 285 -36.07 -16.67 32.78
N ALA A 286 -36.87 -16.74 31.70
CA ALA A 286 -38.11 -16.04 31.34
C ALA A 286 -37.96 -15.15 30.08
N ALA A 287 -38.29 -15.64 28.89
CA ALA A 287 -39.64 -15.76 28.33
C ALA A 287 -40.33 -14.40 28.14
N SER A 288 -40.37 -13.89 26.90
CA SER A 288 -41.63 -13.49 26.25
C SER A 288 -41.39 -13.04 24.80
N LEU A 289 -42.06 -13.75 23.90
CA LEU A 289 -42.40 -13.34 22.54
C LEU A 289 -43.18 -12.03 22.55
N ARG A 290 -42.97 -11.18 21.53
CA ARG A 290 -44.08 -10.49 20.84
C ARG A 290 -43.68 -10.05 19.43
N LEU A 291 -44.29 -10.76 18.48
CA LEU A 291 -44.61 -10.35 17.13
C LEU A 291 -45.37 -9.01 17.14
N ALA A 292 -45.05 -8.09 16.23
CA ALA A 292 -46.05 -7.24 15.58
C ALA A 292 -45.50 -6.68 14.27
N LEU A 293 -46.32 -6.88 13.23
CA LEU A 293 -46.15 -6.62 11.81
C LEU A 293 -47.00 -5.40 11.45
N ALA A 294 -46.49 -4.47 10.62
CA ALA A 294 -47.25 -3.51 9.80
C ALA A 294 -46.25 -2.83 8.85
N VAL A 295 -46.12 -3.17 7.56
CA VAL A 295 -47.02 -2.91 6.41
C VAL A 295 -47.45 -1.45 6.28
N ALA A 296 -46.82 -0.73 5.35
CA ALA A 296 -47.41 0.42 4.66
C ALA A 296 -46.87 0.48 3.22
N THR A 297 -47.78 0.22 2.28
CA THR A 297 -47.64 0.33 0.82
C THR A 297 -48.30 1.62 0.33
N ALA A 298 -47.74 2.23 -0.73
CA ALA A 298 -48.30 3.21 -1.70
C ALA A 298 -47.22 4.26 -2.05
N ALA A 299 -47.02 4.80 -3.24
CA ALA A 299 -47.53 4.61 -4.60
C ALA A 299 -46.59 5.39 -5.57
N LEU A 300 -46.65 5.09 -6.87
CA LEU A 300 -45.82 5.58 -8.00
C LEU A 300 -46.14 7.05 -8.46
N PRO A 301 -45.77 7.52 -9.68
CA PRO A 301 -44.64 8.40 -10.03
C PRO A 301 -45.10 9.74 -10.67
N PRO A 302 -44.22 10.51 -11.35
CA PRO A 302 -44.50 10.74 -12.77
C PRO A 302 -43.31 10.84 -13.75
N PHE A 303 -43.71 10.65 -15.00
CA PHE A 303 -43.08 10.62 -16.32
C PHE A 303 -42.36 11.89 -16.85
N ARG A 304 -41.60 11.67 -17.95
CA ARG A 304 -41.37 12.51 -19.18
C ARG A 304 -40.35 13.66 -19.05
N LEU A 305 -39.43 13.97 -19.98
CA LEU A 305 -39.15 13.68 -21.40
C LEU A 305 -37.59 13.67 -21.57
N GLY A 306 -36.93 12.89 -22.43
CA GLY A 306 -37.07 12.87 -23.88
C GLY A 306 -36.29 14.03 -24.54
N ARG A 307 -35.00 13.85 -24.86
CA ARG A 307 -34.32 14.59 -25.95
C ARG A 307 -33.13 13.80 -26.51
N ALA A 308 -33.24 13.52 -27.80
CA ALA A 308 -32.24 12.94 -28.67
C ALA A 308 -31.17 13.97 -29.08
N ALA A 309 -29.93 13.52 -29.31
CA ALA A 309 -29.04 14.06 -30.34
C ALA A 309 -27.89 13.08 -30.62
N LEU A 310 -27.63 12.90 -31.92
CA LEU A 310 -26.79 11.93 -32.61
C LEU A 310 -25.26 12.20 -32.51
N PRO A 311 -24.41 11.24 -32.96
CA PRO A 311 -22.97 11.23 -32.71
C PRO A 311 -22.15 11.89 -33.84
N TRP A 312 -21.01 12.50 -33.49
CA TRP A 312 -19.99 12.94 -34.45
C TRP A 312 -18.66 12.19 -34.25
N ARG A 313 -18.38 11.31 -35.23
CA ARG A 313 -17.12 11.07 -35.96
C ARG A 313 -15.76 11.09 -35.23
N ALA A 314 -15.18 9.88 -35.15
CA ALA A 314 -13.97 9.42 -35.85
C ALA A 314 -12.66 10.24 -35.81
N ARG A 315 -11.58 9.56 -35.37
CA ARG A 315 -10.14 9.55 -35.81
C ARG A 315 -9.26 9.24 -34.58
N CYS A 316 -8.16 8.48 -34.57
CA CYS A 316 -7.37 7.67 -35.50
C CYS A 316 -6.57 6.69 -34.60
N ILE A 317 -6.52 5.38 -34.89
CA ILE A 317 -5.37 4.67 -35.50
C ILE A 317 -4.02 4.87 -34.77
N TRP A 318 -3.58 3.85 -34.02
CA TRP A 318 -2.24 3.24 -34.20
C TRP A 318 -2.16 1.86 -33.51
N VAL A 319 -1.98 0.83 -34.32
CA VAL A 319 -1.67 -0.56 -33.93
C VAL A 319 -0.34 -0.89 -34.60
N PRO A 320 0.67 -1.43 -33.89
CA PRO A 320 1.72 -2.19 -34.52
C PRO A 320 1.43 -3.69 -34.42
N ALA A 321 1.28 -4.30 -35.59
CA ALA A 321 1.23 -5.73 -35.81
C ALA A 321 2.63 -6.22 -36.21
N SER A 322 3.13 -7.28 -35.56
CA SER A 322 4.18 -8.17 -36.08
C SER A 322 4.49 -9.23 -35.03
N VAL A 323 4.72 -10.52 -35.30
CA VAL A 323 4.56 -11.42 -36.45
C VAL A 323 4.57 -12.82 -35.83
N SER A 324 3.75 -13.71 -36.36
CA SER A 324 3.66 -15.14 -36.07
C SER A 324 4.96 -15.91 -36.33
N ALA A 325 5.30 -16.87 -35.46
CA ALA A 325 6.16 -18.00 -35.81
C ALA A 325 5.68 -19.26 -35.04
N GLN A 326 4.95 -20.11 -35.74
CA GLN A 326 4.69 -21.50 -35.39
C GLN A 326 5.97 -22.31 -35.57
N VAL A 327 6.39 -23.03 -34.52
CA VAL A 327 7.25 -24.20 -34.68
C VAL A 327 6.62 -25.32 -33.87
N ALA A 328 6.11 -26.30 -34.62
CA ALA A 328 5.72 -27.60 -34.13
C ALA A 328 6.98 -28.45 -33.91
N SER A 329 7.12 -29.07 -32.75
CA SER A 329 8.05 -30.18 -32.55
C SER A 329 7.41 -31.20 -31.60
N ALA A 330 7.01 -32.33 -32.18
CA ALA A 330 6.61 -33.55 -31.51
C ALA A 330 7.79 -34.13 -30.70
N ILE A 331 7.49 -34.66 -29.52
CA ILE A 331 8.42 -35.50 -28.73
C ILE A 331 7.67 -36.78 -28.37
N PRO A 332 8.22 -37.98 -28.68
CA PRO A 332 7.59 -39.25 -28.37
C PRO A 332 7.95 -39.75 -26.96
N VAL A 333 6.99 -40.45 -26.36
CA VAL A 333 7.09 -41.20 -25.10
C VAL A 333 7.80 -42.54 -25.36
N PRO A 334 8.74 -42.99 -24.51
CA PRO A 334 9.13 -44.39 -24.45
C PRO A 334 8.44 -45.13 -23.29
N SER A 335 8.15 -46.39 -23.61
CA SER A 335 7.54 -47.49 -22.86
C SER A 335 8.13 -47.80 -21.48
#